data_AF-A0A3D4UUB6-F1
#
_entry.id   AF-A0A3D4UUB6-F1
#
_cell.length_a   1.000
_cell.length_b   1.000
_cell.length_c   1.000
_cell.angle_alpha   90.00
_cell.angle_beta   90.00
_cell.angle_gamma   90.00
#
_symmetry.space_group_name_H-M   'P 1'
#
loop_
_entity.id
_entity.type
_entity.pdbx_description
1 polymer ?
#
loop_
_entity_poly.entity_id
_entity_poly.type
_entity_poly.pdbx_seq_one_letter_code
_entity_poly.pdbx_strand_id
1 'polypeptide(L)' 'PEEAIIDDEGKTYMFSAEEHQENGETEWEFTPIEIKTGLEKDGWVEIKLLETLPPDTKVAWNNAYSLIAEMKKSQTSHGH' A
#
# COMPACT_ATOMS: atom_id res chain seq x y z
N PRO A 1 -4.29 -9.96 -5.21
CA PRO A 1 -4.69 -10.84 -4.08
C PRO A 1 -5.39 -10.00 -3.02
N GLU A 2 -6.31 -10.60 -2.25
CA GLU A 2 -6.98 -9.89 -1.15
C GLU A 2 -6.00 -9.37 -0.10
N GLU A 3 -4.91 -10.10 0.18
CA GLU A 3 -3.90 -9.72 1.17
C GLU A 3 -3.05 -8.48 0.80
N ALA A 4 -3.18 -7.99 -0.44
CA ALA A 4 -2.52 -6.77 -0.92
C ALA A 4 -3.32 -5.49 -0.63
N ILE A 5 -4.57 -5.63 -0.18
CA ILE A 5 -5.45 -4.51 0.09
C ILE A 5 -5.79 -4.45 1.58
N ILE A 6 -6.11 -3.26 2.06
CA ILE A 6 -6.51 -3.03 3.44
C ILE A 6 -7.76 -2.17 3.46
N ASP A 7 -8.73 -2.55 4.29
CA ASP A 7 -9.85 -1.69 4.64
C ASP A 7 -9.56 -0.92 5.93
N ASP A 8 -9.65 0.40 5.87
CA ASP A 8 -9.48 1.30 7.00
C ASP A 8 -10.58 2.37 6.94
N GLU A 9 -11.41 2.40 8.00
CA GLU A 9 -12.54 3.32 8.15
C GLU A 9 -13.55 3.33 6.96
N GLY A 10 -13.75 2.17 6.31
CA GLY A 10 -14.68 2.02 5.18
C GLY A 10 -14.10 2.47 3.83
N LYS A 11 -12.79 2.71 3.77
CA LYS A 11 -12.03 2.94 2.55
C LYS A 11 -11.03 1.83 2.36
N THR A 12 -10.84 1.43 1.11
CA THR A 12 -9.87 0.41 0.76
C THR A 12 -8.62 1.05 0.18
N TYR A 13 -7.46 0.59 0.62
CA TYR A 13 -6.16 1.07 0.17
C TYR A 13 -5.28 -0.06 -0.32
N MET A 14 -4.39 0.28 -1.24
CA MET A 14 -3.24 -0.51 -1.66
C MET A 14 -1.97 0.28 -1.35
N PHE A 15 -0.83 -0.37 -1.18
CA PHE A 15 0.45 0.33 -1.01
C PHE A 15 1.27 0.24 -2.30
N SER A 16 1.65 1.40 -2.87
CA SER A 16 2.79 1.44 -3.77
C SER A 16 4.08 1.27 -2.98
N ALA A 17 5.08 0.68 -3.61
CA ALA A 17 6.40 0.51 -3.06
C ALA A 17 7.40 1.18 -4.00
N GLU A 18 8.06 2.22 -3.54
CA GLU A 18 9.07 2.94 -4.29
C GLU A 18 10.42 2.71 -3.62
N GLU A 19 11.41 2.35 -4.44
CA GLU A 19 12.77 2.13 -3.97
C GLU A 19 13.55 3.43 -4.13
N HIS A 20 14.08 3.94 -3.03
CA HIS A 20 14.92 5.12 -2.98
C HIS A 20 16.32 4.73 -2.53
N GLN A 21 17.33 5.29 -3.19
CA GLN A 21 18.69 5.19 -2.70
C GLN A 21 19.03 6.45 -1.92
N GLU A 22 19.12 6.33 -0.60
CA GLU A 22 19.58 7.40 0.27
C GLU A 22 20.88 6.96 0.94
N ASN A 23 21.91 7.81 0.88
CA ASN A 23 23.20 7.57 1.53
C ASN A 23 23.89 6.22 1.20
N GLY A 24 23.57 5.61 0.06
CA GLY A 24 24.12 4.30 -0.34
C GLY A 24 23.37 3.10 0.24
N GLU A 25 22.26 3.33 0.92
CA GLU A 25 21.33 2.32 1.43
C GLU A 25 20.06 2.31 0.56
N THR A 26 19.43 1.14 0.45
CA THR A 26 18.17 0.99 -0.27
C THR A 26 17.02 1.15 0.71
N GLU A 27 16.35 2.29 0.63
CA GLU A 27 15.15 2.59 1.39
C GLU A 27 13.91 2.28 0.56
N TRP A 28 12.91 1.72 1.23
CA TRP A 28 11.61 1.43 0.61
C TRP A 28 10.59 2.40 1.18
N GLU A 29 10.06 3.26 0.32
CA GLU A 29 8.93 4.12 0.65
C GLU A 29 7.64 3.42 0.26
N PHE A 30 6.71 3.32 1.21
CA PHE A 30 5.40 2.74 0.99
C PHE A 30 4.34 3.82 1.08
N THR A 31 3.59 4.03 -0.01
CA THR A 31 2.58 5.09 -0.08
C THR A 31 1.18 4.46 -0.20
N PRO A 32 0.24 4.78 0.70
CA PRO A 32 -1.13 4.30 0.60
C PRO A 32 -1.84 5.01 -0.56
N ILE A 33 -2.43 4.20 -1.44
CA ILE A 33 -3.23 4.62 -2.59
C ILE A 33 -4.66 4.16 -2.32
N GLU A 34 -5.59 5.11 -2.26
CA GLU A 34 -7.01 4.81 -2.16
C GLU A 34 -7.50 4.16 -3.46
N ILE A 35 -8.16 3.01 -3.33
CA ILE A 35 -8.68 2.23 -4.45
C ILE A 35 -10.13 1.84 -4.20
N LYS A 36 -10.82 1.46 -5.26
CA LYS A 36 -12.10 0.74 -5.17
C LYS A 36 -11.90 -0.72 -5.51
N THR A 37 -12.58 -1.59 -4.80
CA THR A 37 -12.63 -3.01 -5.11
C THR A 37 -13.87 -3.33 -5.94
N GLY A 38 -13.73 -4.32 -6.81
CA GLY A 38 -14.79 -4.83 -7.66
C GLY A 38 -15.13 -6.27 -7.27
N LEU A 39 -15.14 -7.14 -8.28
CA LEU A 39 -15.45 -8.54 -8.08
C LEU A 39 -14.31 -9.26 -7.34
N GLU A 40 -14.66 -10.05 -6.34
CA GLU A 40 -13.76 -10.96 -5.66
C GLU A 40 -14.04 -12.39 -6.11
N LYS A 41 -12.99 -13.13 -6.48
CA LYS A 41 -13.10 -14.52 -6.90
C LYS A 41 -11.78 -15.27 -6.70
N ASP A 42 -11.86 -16.46 -6.08
CA ASP A 42 -10.70 -17.36 -5.88
C ASP A 42 -9.49 -16.66 -5.20
N GLY A 43 -9.74 -15.75 -4.24
CA GLY A 43 -8.69 -14.99 -3.53
C GLY A 43 -8.11 -13.80 -4.31
N TRP A 44 -8.68 -13.49 -5.48
CA TRP A 44 -8.35 -12.32 -6.28
C TRP A 44 -9.45 -11.28 -6.19
N VAL A 45 -9.04 -10.03 -6.00
CA VAL A 45 -9.94 -8.87 -5.95
C VAL A 45 -9.66 -8.00 -7.17
N GLU A 46 -10.70 -7.64 -7.90
CA GLU A 46 -10.61 -6.63 -8.95
C GLU A 46 -10.31 -5.26 -8.32
N ILE A 47 -9.22 -4.62 -8.76
CA ILE A 47 -8.83 -3.29 -8.30
C ILE A 47 -9.25 -2.26 -9.35
N LYS A 48 -9.97 -1.25 -8.90
CA LYS A 48 -10.38 -0.08 -9.67
C LYS A 48 -9.65 1.13 -9.10
N LEU A 49 -8.66 1.59 -9.84
CA LEU A 49 -7.91 2.78 -9.48
C LEU A 49 -8.82 4.01 -9.58
N LEU A 50 -8.81 4.84 -8.54
CA LEU A 50 -9.51 6.12 -8.55
C LEU A 50 -8.79 7.16 -9.40
N GLU A 51 -7.46 7.08 -9.41
CA GLU A 51 -6.56 7.94 -10.16
C GLU A 51 -5.59 7.09 -10.98
N THR A 52 -5.07 7.66 -12.07
CA THR A 52 -4.14 6.91 -12.93
C THR A 52 -2.80 6.80 -12.24
N LEU A 53 -2.32 5.59 -12.00
CA LEU A 53 -0.98 5.37 -11.47
C LEU A 53 0.08 5.57 -12.56
N PRO A 54 1.27 6.06 -12.21
CA PRO A 54 2.40 6.06 -13.12
C PRO A 54 2.63 4.68 -13.76
N PRO A 55 3.09 4.62 -15.02
CA PRO A 55 3.60 3.37 -15.56
C PRO A 55 4.75 2.87 -14.67
N ASP A 56 4.87 1.55 -14.52
CA ASP A 56 5.88 0.87 -13.72
C ASP A 56 5.79 1.05 -12.18
N THR A 57 4.68 1.58 -11.65
CA THR A 57 4.44 1.59 -10.20
C THR A 57 4.47 0.17 -9.65
N LYS A 58 5.43 -0.10 -8.76
CA LYS A 58 5.47 -1.35 -8.00
C LYS A 58 4.47 -1.25 -6.85
N VAL A 59 3.79 -2.34 -6.58
CA VAL A 59 2.76 -2.43 -5.54
C VAL A 59 3.03 -3.63 -4.65
N ALA A 60 2.77 -3.47 -3.36
CA ALA A 60 2.93 -4.55 -2.40
C ALA A 60 1.91 -5.66 -2.69
N TRP A 61 2.39 -6.87 -2.95
CA TRP A 61 1.53 -8.03 -3.27
C TRP A 61 1.05 -8.80 -2.03
N ASN A 62 1.62 -8.53 -0.86
CA ASN A 62 1.38 -9.26 0.37
C ASN A 62 1.80 -8.41 1.57
N ASN A 63 1.24 -8.69 2.75
CA ASN A 63 1.56 -8.02 4.02
C ASN A 63 1.15 -6.53 4.08
N ALA A 64 0.11 -6.10 3.35
CA ALA A 64 -0.40 -4.73 3.43
C ALA A 64 -0.82 -4.32 4.87
N TYR A 65 -1.32 -5.29 5.64
CA TYR A 65 -1.67 -5.10 7.06
C TYR A 65 -0.44 -4.79 7.94
N SER A 66 0.69 -5.45 7.68
CA SER A 66 1.94 -5.20 8.42
C SER A 66 2.48 -3.80 8.10
N LEU A 67 2.43 -3.40 6.83
CA LEU A 67 2.86 -2.07 6.38
C LEU A 67 2.07 -0.96 7.07
N ILE A 68 0.73 -1.04 7.12
CA ILE A 68 -0.06 0.00 7.81
C ILE A 68 0.25 0.04 9.31
N ALA A 69 0.52 -1.10 9.93
CA ALA A 69 0.80 -1.18 11.36
C ALA A 69 2.15 -0.52 11.67
N GLU A 70 3.15 -0.70 10.82
CA GLU A 70 4.44 0.00 10.91
C GLU A 70 4.30 1.49 10.64
N MET A 71 3.52 1.90 9.63
CA MET A 71 3.27 3.33 9.36
C MET A 71 2.53 4.03 10.51
N LYS A 72 1.51 3.39 11.10
CA LYS A 72 0.80 3.94 12.28
C LYS A 72 1.74 4.07 13.49
N LYS A 73 2.71 3.15 13.64
CA LYS A 73 3.75 3.23 14.68
C LYS A 73 4.77 4.34 14.40
N SER A 74 5.26 4.48 13.17
CA SER A 74 6.25 5.50 12.81
C SER A 74 5.69 6.92 12.89
N GLN A 75 4.41 7.13 12.52
CA GLN A 75 3.71 8.40 12.75
C GLN A 75 3.57 8.75 14.24
N THR A 76 3.42 7.75 15.11
CA THR A 76 3.36 7.96 16.57
C THR A 76 4.74 8.26 17.17
N SER A 77 5.84 7.95 16.46
CA SER A 77 7.21 8.13 16.96
C SER A 77 7.82 9.51 16.66
N HIS A 78 7.23 10.33 15.78
CA HIS A 78 7.69 11.70 15.49
C HIS A 78 7.14 12.75 16.48
N GLY A 79 6.65 12.32 17.64
CA GLY A 79 6.17 13.19 18.72
C GLY A 79 7.06 13.14 19.96
N HIS A 80 8.31 13.58 19.85
CA HIS A 80 9.14 13.95 21.00
C HIS A 80 9.99 15.18 20.71
#